data_AF-A0A1M5XCJ9-F1
#
_entry.id   AF-A0A1M5XCJ9-F1
#
_cell.length_a   1.000
_cell.length_b   1.000
_cell.length_c   1.000
_cell.angle_alpha   90.00
_cell.angle_beta   90.00
_cell.angle_gamma   90.00
#
_symmetry.space_group_name_H-M   'P 1'
#
loop_
_entity.id
_entity.type
_entity.pdbx_description
1 polymer ?
#
loop_
_entity_poly.entity_id
_entity_poly.type
_entity_poly.pdbx_seq_one_letter_code
_entity_poly.pdbx_strand_id
1 'polypeptide(L)'
;MSKPPAPPSLEKLRTEIDAIDAQVHGLLMARGDIIDRLIQVKQTQEVGSAFRPAREADMMRRLVQRHRGILPLDTVESIWRVIISTFTYVQAPFSVHADISLGESAMRDSARFHFGFTVPYVSHFSAPAAVEAVARSKGDLALVSATSSRTAWWVALEADGAPKIIARLPFVERADHPAALPVFVVSRVADSAMVTEVEMWSVRVSGWNAETARALSPLAEILAVPDTAFDGAALLVSVAGSTSLEKIRSALIEAGASVRSSALVGSHATRYTVPPNGAAKS
;
A
#
# COMPACT_ATOMS: atom_id res chain seq x y z
N MET A 1 -5.34 57.79 7.76
CA MET A 1 -5.25 56.34 7.49
C MET A 1 -4.65 56.18 6.10
N SER A 2 -3.44 55.63 6.01
CA SER A 2 -2.75 55.40 4.73
C SER A 2 -3.45 54.30 3.94
N LYS A 3 -3.69 54.55 2.65
CA LYS A 3 -4.31 53.60 1.71
C LYS A 3 -3.48 52.30 1.67
N PRO A 4 -4.10 51.11 1.71
CA PRO A 4 -3.35 49.86 1.61
C PRO A 4 -2.53 49.83 0.31
N PRO A 5 -1.34 49.19 0.32
CA PRO A 5 -0.49 49.11 -0.87
C PRO A 5 -1.27 48.47 -2.02
N ALA A 6 -1.03 48.98 -3.23
CA ALA A 6 -1.65 48.44 -4.44
C ALA A 6 -1.27 46.95 -4.59
N PRO A 7 -2.18 46.09 -5.09
CA PRO A 7 -1.88 44.69 -5.32
C PRO A 7 -0.67 44.55 -6.26
N PRO A 8 0.19 43.54 -6.06
CA PRO A 8 1.33 43.29 -6.94
C PRO A 8 0.87 43.09 -8.39
N SER A 9 1.70 43.52 -9.35
CA SER A 9 1.42 43.29 -10.76
C SER A 9 1.47 41.79 -11.10
N LEU A 10 0.73 41.39 -12.13
CA LEU A 10 0.75 40.00 -12.63
C LEU A 10 2.17 39.54 -13.00
N GLU A 11 2.98 40.44 -13.55
CA GLU A 11 4.37 40.17 -13.92
C GLU A 11 5.24 39.84 -12.70
N LYS A 12 5.06 40.60 -11.62
CA LYS A 12 5.78 40.36 -10.36
C LYS A 12 5.41 38.99 -9.78
N LEU A 13 4.11 38.66 -9.76
CA LEU A 13 3.64 37.35 -9.27
C LEU A 13 4.19 36.18 -10.10
N ARG A 14 4.28 36.32 -11.43
CA ARG A 14 4.89 35.31 -12.31
C ARG A 14 6.38 35.12 -12.04
N THR A 15 7.11 36.21 -11.85
CA THR A 15 8.55 36.15 -11.49
C THR A 15 8.76 35.43 -10.16
N GLU A 16 7.86 35.63 -9.18
CA GLU A 16 7.90 34.91 -7.90
C GLU A 16 7.64 33.40 -8.08
N ILE A 17 6.71 33.01 -8.97
CA ILE A 17 6.44 31.60 -9.31
C ILE A 17 7.66 30.97 -9.99
N ASP A 18 8.23 31.61 -11.01
CA ASP A 18 9.39 31.08 -11.75
C ASP A 18 10.59 30.85 -10.82
N ALA A 19 10.80 31.75 -9.85
CA ALA A 19 11.84 31.61 -8.84
C ALA A 19 11.59 30.42 -7.89
N ILE A 20 10.34 30.10 -7.57
CA ILE A 20 9.98 28.93 -6.78
C ILE A 20 10.19 27.65 -7.60
N ASP A 21 9.77 27.63 -8.87
CA ASP A 21 9.91 26.47 -9.75
C ASP A 21 11.39 26.10 -9.98
N ALA A 22 12.25 27.11 -10.16
CA ALA A 22 13.70 26.90 -10.24
C ALA A 22 14.27 26.27 -8.96
N GLN A 23 13.79 26.69 -7.77
CA GLN A 23 14.20 26.10 -6.50
C GLN A 23 13.68 24.67 -6.34
N VAL A 24 12.43 24.39 -6.70
CA VAL A 24 11.86 23.03 -6.68
C VAL A 24 12.68 22.10 -7.56
N HIS A 25 13.00 22.52 -8.79
CA HIS A 25 13.85 21.74 -9.68
C HIS A 25 15.24 21.48 -9.09
N GLY A 26 15.90 22.52 -8.55
CA GLY A 26 17.20 22.38 -7.88
C GLY A 26 17.17 21.41 -6.69
N LEU A 27 16.12 21.44 -5.87
CA LEU A 27 15.93 20.51 -4.75
C LEU A 27 15.72 19.07 -5.22
N LEU A 28 15.03 18.85 -6.35
CA LEU A 28 14.86 17.52 -6.94
C LEU A 28 16.20 16.97 -7.44
N MET A 29 17.04 17.79 -8.08
CA MET A 29 18.38 17.38 -8.52
C MET A 29 19.28 17.04 -7.33
N ALA A 30 19.31 17.90 -6.31
CA ALA A 30 20.06 17.64 -5.08
C ALA A 30 19.60 16.35 -4.37
N ARG A 31 18.30 16.04 -4.40
CA ARG A 31 17.76 14.75 -3.92
C ARG A 31 18.32 13.58 -4.75
N GLY A 32 18.42 13.74 -6.07
CA GLY A 32 19.04 12.76 -6.96
C GLY A 32 20.49 12.48 -6.61
N ASP A 33 21.30 13.50 -6.35
CA ASP A 33 22.71 13.35 -5.96
C ASP A 33 22.86 12.59 -4.62
N ILE A 34 21.90 12.76 -3.69
CA ILE A 34 21.87 11.97 -2.45
C ILE A 34 21.57 10.49 -2.76
N ILE A 35 20.62 10.22 -3.66
CA ILE A 35 20.27 8.85 -4.04
C ILE A 35 21.42 8.16 -4.77
N ASP A 36 22.14 8.85 -5.66
CA ASP A 36 23.32 8.29 -6.33
C ASP A 36 24.39 7.85 -5.32
N ARG A 37 24.72 8.72 -4.36
CA ARG A 37 25.61 8.36 -3.23
C ARG A 37 25.08 7.19 -2.40
N LEU A 38 23.77 7.14 -2.17
CA LEU A 38 23.15 6.03 -1.42
C LEU A 38 23.28 4.69 -2.17
N ILE A 39 23.17 4.69 -3.50
CA ILE A 39 23.37 3.50 -4.34
C ILE A 39 24.81 3.01 -4.22
N GLN A 40 25.78 3.91 -4.34
CA GLN A 40 27.21 3.57 -4.22
C GLN A 40 27.54 2.92 -2.86
N VAL A 41 26.94 3.40 -1.77
CA VAL A 41 27.11 2.80 -0.45
C VAL A 41 26.43 1.43 -0.37
N LYS A 42 25.18 1.30 -0.86
CA LYS A 42 24.40 0.05 -0.75
C LYS A 42 24.91 -1.09 -1.63
N GLN A 43 25.59 -0.83 -2.75
CA GLN A 43 26.21 -1.88 -3.55
C GLN A 43 27.21 -2.75 -2.76
N THR A 44 27.67 -2.27 -1.60
CA THR A 44 28.55 -3.01 -0.68
C THR A 44 27.82 -3.90 0.33
N GLN A 45 26.48 -3.93 0.33
CA GLN A 45 25.65 -4.72 1.25
C GLN A 45 24.57 -5.49 0.46
N GLU A 46 24.28 -6.76 0.81
CA GLU A 46 23.22 -7.53 0.13
C GLU A 46 21.87 -6.81 0.20
N VAL A 47 21.30 -6.49 -0.96
CA VAL A 47 20.14 -5.61 -1.11
C VAL A 47 18.86 -6.43 -1.12
N GLY A 48 18.11 -6.42 -0.02
CA GLY A 48 16.66 -6.71 -0.04
C GLY A 48 15.88 -5.61 -0.76
N SER A 49 14.59 -5.83 -1.06
CA SER A 49 13.74 -4.88 -1.82
C SER A 49 13.96 -3.41 -1.43
N ALA A 50 14.21 -2.56 -2.45
CA ALA A 50 14.39 -1.12 -2.27
C ALA A 50 13.11 -0.44 -1.76
N PHE A 51 11.97 -1.08 -1.99
CA PHE A 51 10.66 -0.60 -1.54
C PHE A 51 10.51 -0.83 -0.03
N ARG A 52 10.31 0.26 0.72
CA ARG A 52 10.24 0.26 2.20
C ARG A 52 8.89 0.83 2.64
N PRO A 53 7.81 0.02 2.63
CA PRO A 53 6.44 0.52 2.73
C PRO A 53 6.13 1.22 4.05
N ALA A 54 6.65 0.76 5.20
CA ALA A 54 6.47 1.45 6.48
C ALA A 54 7.02 2.89 6.44
N ARG A 55 8.22 3.06 5.89
CA ARG A 55 8.84 4.38 5.74
C ARG A 55 8.02 5.26 4.81
N GLU A 56 7.48 4.70 3.73
CA GLU A 56 6.62 5.45 2.82
C GLU A 56 5.29 5.85 3.43
N ALA A 57 4.62 4.95 4.15
CA ALA A 57 3.39 5.24 4.89
C ALA A 57 3.60 6.38 5.90
N ASP A 58 4.68 6.32 6.67
CA ASP A 58 5.06 7.34 7.65
C ASP A 58 5.41 8.69 6.97
N MET A 59 6.10 8.67 5.83
CA MET A 59 6.31 9.88 5.01
C MET A 59 4.98 10.49 4.54
N MET A 60 4.03 9.68 4.06
CA MET A 60 2.72 10.16 3.65
C MET A 60 1.93 10.72 4.83
N ARG A 61 1.94 10.05 5.98
CA ARG A 61 1.30 10.55 7.22
C ARG A 61 1.84 11.94 7.59
N ARG A 62 3.16 12.12 7.65
CA ARG A 62 3.76 13.43 7.92
C ARG A 62 3.44 14.48 6.86
N LEU A 63 3.35 14.08 5.60
CA LEU A 63 2.98 14.97 4.49
C LEU A 63 1.57 15.51 4.69
N VAL A 64 0.60 14.65 5.02
CA VAL A 64 -0.77 15.06 5.29
C VAL A 64 -0.85 15.97 6.52
N GLN A 65 -0.17 15.62 7.61
CA GLN A 65 -0.20 16.40 8.86
C GLN A 65 0.32 17.84 8.72
N ARG A 66 1.28 18.07 7.82
CA ARG A 66 1.84 19.41 7.55
C ARG A 66 1.21 20.13 6.36
N HIS A 67 0.26 19.50 5.67
CA HIS A 67 -0.37 20.05 4.47
C HIS A 67 -1.29 21.22 4.83
N ARG A 68 -1.18 22.32 4.09
CA ARG A 68 -1.95 23.56 4.28
C ARG A 68 -1.97 24.38 2.99
N GLY A 69 -2.95 25.28 2.87
CA GLY A 69 -3.09 26.18 1.73
C GLY A 69 -4.14 25.71 0.72
N ILE A 70 -4.15 26.33 -0.47
CA ILE A 70 -5.18 26.12 -1.49
C ILE A 70 -4.91 24.93 -2.42
N LEU A 71 -3.71 24.37 -2.40
CA LEU A 71 -3.33 23.26 -3.28
C LEU A 71 -3.98 21.97 -2.78
N PRO A 72 -4.71 21.21 -3.62
CA PRO A 72 -5.33 19.96 -3.21
C PRO A 72 -4.33 18.91 -2.71
N LEU A 73 -4.74 18.13 -1.70
CA LEU A 73 -3.87 17.14 -1.05
C LEU A 73 -3.46 15.99 -1.98
N ASP A 74 -4.35 15.53 -2.87
CA ASP A 74 -4.05 14.51 -3.91
C ASP A 74 -2.93 14.97 -4.83
N THR A 75 -2.89 16.26 -5.16
CA THR A 75 -1.84 16.81 -6.03
C THR A 75 -0.48 16.67 -5.34
N VAL A 76 -0.38 17.07 -4.07
CA VAL A 76 0.88 16.97 -3.32
C VAL A 76 1.26 15.52 -3.06
N GLU A 77 0.29 14.69 -2.70
CA GLU A 77 0.49 13.25 -2.47
C GLU A 77 1.00 12.56 -3.73
N SER A 78 0.33 12.73 -4.88
CA SER A 78 0.72 12.09 -6.14
C SER A 78 2.10 12.54 -6.61
N ILE A 79 2.45 13.82 -6.50
CA ILE A 79 3.81 14.31 -6.79
C ILE A 79 4.84 13.59 -5.92
N TRP A 80 4.60 13.51 -4.61
CA TRP A 80 5.52 12.82 -3.70
C TRP A 80 5.61 11.32 -3.97
N ARG A 81 4.49 10.67 -4.31
CA ARG A 81 4.45 9.26 -4.71
C ARG A 81 5.30 9.01 -5.95
N VAL A 82 5.15 9.83 -6.98
CA VAL A 82 5.95 9.74 -8.22
C VAL A 82 7.43 9.93 -7.92
N ILE A 83 7.80 10.98 -7.16
CA ILE A 83 9.20 11.22 -6.77
C ILE A 83 9.77 10.00 -6.04
N ILE A 84 9.07 9.52 -5.01
CA ILE A 84 9.54 8.37 -4.20
C ILE A 84 9.72 7.14 -5.08
N SER A 85 8.69 6.75 -5.83
CA SER A 85 8.69 5.54 -6.65
C SER A 85 9.75 5.59 -7.75
N THR A 86 9.93 6.73 -8.41
CA THR A 86 10.99 6.91 -9.42
C THR A 86 12.38 6.72 -8.81
N PHE A 87 12.65 7.31 -7.65
CA PHE A 87 13.95 7.15 -6.99
C PHE A 87 14.14 5.74 -6.38
N THR A 88 13.08 5.05 -5.99
CA THR A 88 13.14 3.63 -5.62
C THR A 88 13.53 2.78 -6.84
N TYR A 89 12.92 3.05 -8.00
CA TYR A 89 13.23 2.36 -9.27
C TYR A 89 14.66 2.61 -9.74
N VAL A 90 15.16 3.85 -9.64
CA VAL A 90 16.55 4.19 -9.98
C VAL A 90 17.56 3.45 -9.08
N GLN A 91 17.23 3.22 -7.81
CA GLN A 91 18.08 2.44 -6.90
C GLN A 91 18.13 0.95 -7.25
N ALA A 92 16.97 0.36 -7.57
CA ALA A 92 16.85 -1.04 -7.95
C ALA A 92 15.64 -1.20 -8.88
N PRO A 93 15.84 -1.41 -10.18
CA PRO A 93 14.74 -1.58 -11.13
C PRO A 93 13.82 -2.73 -10.74
N PHE A 94 12.52 -2.50 -10.81
CA PHE A 94 11.47 -3.48 -10.52
C PHE A 94 10.24 -3.20 -11.38
N SER A 95 9.39 -4.21 -11.56
CA SER A 95 8.10 -4.12 -12.23
C SER A 95 6.94 -4.25 -11.24
N VAL A 96 5.80 -3.68 -11.61
CA VAL A 96 4.53 -3.84 -10.90
C VAL A 96 3.62 -4.77 -11.72
N HIS A 97 3.32 -5.94 -11.16
CA HIS A 97 2.42 -6.93 -11.71
C HIS A 97 1.01 -6.73 -11.12
N ALA A 98 0.03 -6.36 -11.94
CA ALA A 98 -1.28 -5.97 -11.46
C ALA A 98 -2.37 -6.97 -11.86
N ASP A 99 -3.17 -7.43 -10.90
CA ASP A 99 -4.38 -8.20 -11.15
C ASP A 99 -5.51 -7.29 -11.66
N ILE A 100 -5.83 -7.39 -12.95
CA ILE A 100 -6.89 -6.60 -13.58
C ILE A 100 -8.23 -7.34 -13.68
N SER A 101 -8.33 -8.55 -13.11
CA SER A 101 -9.52 -9.42 -13.24
C SER A 101 -10.79 -8.85 -12.60
N LEU A 102 -10.65 -7.91 -11.67
CA LEU A 102 -11.75 -7.27 -10.95
C LEU A 102 -12.06 -5.84 -11.42
N GLY A 103 -11.25 -5.30 -12.34
CA GLY A 103 -11.41 -3.95 -12.88
C GLY A 103 -10.08 -3.31 -13.26
N GLU A 104 -9.81 -3.26 -14.57
CA GLU A 104 -8.54 -2.74 -15.10
C GLU A 104 -8.33 -1.26 -14.75
N SER A 105 -9.33 -0.40 -14.95
CA SER A 105 -9.18 1.04 -14.77
C SER A 105 -8.81 1.41 -13.32
N ALA A 106 -9.55 0.90 -12.33
CA ALA A 106 -9.30 1.21 -10.93
C ALA A 106 -7.95 0.65 -10.42
N MET A 107 -7.56 -0.53 -10.90
CA MET A 107 -6.24 -1.10 -10.61
C MET A 107 -5.12 -0.28 -11.23
N ARG A 108 -5.30 0.14 -12.50
CA ARG A 108 -4.35 1.00 -13.20
C ARG A 108 -4.22 2.37 -12.53
N ASP A 109 -5.32 3.00 -12.11
CA ASP A 109 -5.30 4.28 -11.41
C ASP A 109 -4.53 4.17 -10.10
N SER A 110 -4.75 3.08 -9.35
CA SER A 110 -3.97 2.77 -8.14
C SER A 110 -2.48 2.59 -8.43
N ALA A 111 -2.15 1.81 -9.46
CA ALA A 111 -0.76 1.62 -9.85
C ALA A 111 -0.09 2.93 -10.27
N ARG A 112 -0.77 3.76 -11.09
CA ARG A 112 -0.20 5.01 -11.60
C ARG A 112 -0.12 6.10 -10.54
N PHE A 113 -1.09 6.20 -9.66
CA PHE A 113 -1.03 7.12 -8.52
C PHE A 113 0.15 6.81 -7.60
N HIS A 114 0.41 5.53 -7.32
CA HIS A 114 1.44 5.14 -6.36
C HIS A 114 2.84 4.98 -6.96
N PHE A 115 2.95 4.52 -8.21
CA PHE A 115 4.22 4.13 -8.84
C PHE A 115 4.58 4.98 -10.08
N GLY A 116 3.68 5.85 -10.53
CA GLY A 116 3.91 6.70 -11.70
C GLY A 116 4.03 5.92 -13.01
N PHE A 117 4.75 6.52 -13.97
CA PHE A 117 4.96 5.96 -15.31
C PHE A 117 6.36 5.40 -15.56
N THR A 118 7.33 5.73 -14.70
CA THR A 118 8.69 5.21 -14.80
C THR A 118 8.78 3.72 -14.47
N VAL A 119 8.02 3.27 -13.48
CA VAL A 119 7.97 1.84 -13.10
C VAL A 119 7.17 1.06 -14.15
N PRO A 120 7.72 -0.01 -14.74
CA PRO A 120 6.99 -0.89 -15.65
C PRO A 120 5.72 -1.46 -15.00
N TYR A 121 4.63 -1.45 -15.77
CA TYR A 121 3.33 -1.98 -15.37
C TYR A 121 2.98 -3.18 -16.25
N VAL A 122 2.76 -4.33 -15.61
CA VAL A 122 2.48 -5.61 -16.28
C VAL A 122 1.11 -6.10 -15.82
N SER A 123 0.16 -6.16 -16.75
CA SER A 123 -1.19 -6.66 -16.47
C SER A 123 -1.25 -8.18 -16.39
N HIS A 124 -2.01 -8.70 -15.43
CA HIS A 124 -2.35 -10.10 -15.28
C HIS A 124 -3.86 -10.27 -15.12
N PHE A 125 -4.43 -11.33 -15.69
CA PHE A 125 -5.88 -11.60 -15.64
C PHE A 125 -6.31 -12.44 -14.42
N SER A 126 -5.44 -12.58 -13.42
CA SER A 126 -5.78 -13.20 -12.13
C SER A 126 -4.76 -12.83 -11.04
N ALA A 127 -5.22 -12.78 -9.79
CA ALA A 127 -4.36 -12.59 -8.62
C ALA A 127 -3.23 -13.64 -8.51
N PRO A 128 -3.48 -14.96 -8.70
CA PRO A 128 -2.40 -15.96 -8.65
C PRO A 128 -1.30 -15.70 -9.67
N ALA A 129 -1.63 -15.29 -10.90
CA ALA A 129 -0.62 -15.01 -11.93
C ALA A 129 0.27 -13.81 -11.56
N ALA A 130 -0.29 -12.75 -10.97
CA ALA A 130 0.49 -11.61 -10.47
C ALA A 130 1.42 -12.02 -9.32
N VAL A 131 0.91 -12.81 -8.37
CA VAL A 131 1.70 -13.33 -7.23
C VAL A 131 2.82 -14.27 -7.70
N GLU A 132 2.54 -15.15 -8.66
CA GLU A 132 3.52 -16.07 -9.23
C GLU A 132 4.66 -15.33 -9.94
N ALA A 133 4.36 -14.25 -10.66
CA ALA A 133 5.38 -13.42 -11.29
C ALA A 133 6.37 -12.87 -10.26
N VAL A 134 5.87 -12.36 -9.13
CA VAL A 134 6.70 -11.87 -8.02
C VAL A 134 7.47 -12.99 -7.32
N ALA A 135 6.89 -14.18 -7.18
CA ALA A 135 7.60 -15.34 -6.63
C ALA A 135 8.83 -15.73 -7.46
N ARG A 136 8.89 -15.37 -8.74
CA ARG A 136 10.04 -15.63 -9.63
C ARG A 136 11.04 -14.47 -9.67
N SER A 137 10.74 -13.35 -9.00
CA SER A 137 11.55 -12.14 -8.97
C SER A 137 12.14 -11.87 -7.59
N LYS A 138 13.20 -11.06 -7.52
CA LYS A 138 13.83 -10.62 -6.26
C LYS A 138 13.40 -9.21 -5.84
N GLY A 139 12.71 -8.46 -6.71
CA GLY A 139 12.38 -7.05 -6.46
C GLY A 139 10.99 -6.61 -6.94
N ASP A 140 10.32 -7.42 -7.78
CA ASP A 140 9.02 -7.03 -8.32
C ASP A 140 7.93 -6.99 -7.24
N LEU A 141 6.87 -6.24 -7.55
CA LEU A 141 5.71 -6.04 -6.71
C LEU A 141 4.48 -6.59 -7.41
N ALA A 142 3.56 -7.18 -6.65
CA ALA A 142 2.24 -7.55 -7.14
C ALA A 142 1.17 -6.70 -6.47
N LEU A 143 0.22 -6.22 -7.25
CA LEU A 143 -0.96 -5.52 -6.79
C LEU A 143 -2.18 -6.42 -6.95
N VAL A 144 -2.83 -6.69 -5.83
CA VAL A 144 -4.03 -7.52 -5.75
C VAL A 144 -5.09 -6.78 -4.95
N SER A 145 -6.36 -6.89 -5.34
CA SER A 145 -7.45 -6.28 -4.58
C SER A 145 -7.46 -6.74 -3.12
N ALA A 146 -7.61 -5.78 -2.20
CA ALA A 146 -7.74 -6.04 -0.77
C ALA A 146 -9.19 -6.21 -0.30
N THR A 147 -10.17 -6.06 -1.20
CA THR A 147 -11.60 -6.09 -0.86
C THR A 147 -12.36 -7.25 -1.49
N SER A 148 -11.82 -7.84 -2.55
CA SER A 148 -12.50 -8.88 -3.32
C SER A 148 -11.49 -9.87 -3.86
N SER A 149 -11.85 -11.15 -3.88
CA SER A 149 -11.05 -12.17 -4.55
C SER A 149 -11.88 -13.33 -5.05
N ARG A 150 -11.48 -13.92 -6.18
CA ARG A 150 -12.08 -15.15 -6.74
C ARG A 150 -11.33 -16.42 -6.32
N THR A 151 -10.10 -16.27 -5.82
CA THR A 151 -9.17 -17.36 -5.55
C THR A 151 -8.40 -17.05 -4.28
N ALA A 152 -8.06 -18.06 -3.47
CA ALA A 152 -7.26 -17.88 -2.27
C ALA A 152 -5.75 -17.70 -2.59
N TRP A 153 -5.40 -16.66 -3.35
CA TRP A 153 -4.04 -16.40 -3.83
C TRP A 153 -3.02 -16.30 -2.70
N TRP A 154 -3.45 -15.88 -1.50
CA TRP A 154 -2.59 -15.76 -0.33
C TRP A 154 -2.08 -17.11 0.20
N VAL A 155 -2.68 -18.24 -0.20
CA VAL A 155 -2.14 -19.57 0.12
C VAL A 155 -0.72 -19.75 -0.43
N ALA A 156 -0.42 -19.14 -1.57
CA ALA A 156 0.93 -19.17 -2.15
C ALA A 156 1.98 -18.42 -1.31
N LEU A 157 1.54 -17.64 -0.32
CA LEU A 157 2.39 -16.87 0.59
C LEU A 157 2.68 -17.61 1.90
N GLU A 158 2.10 -18.79 2.13
CA GLU A 158 2.20 -19.51 3.41
C GLU A 158 3.61 -20.06 3.67
N ALA A 159 4.31 -20.49 2.62
CA ALA A 159 5.61 -21.13 2.75
C ALA A 159 6.74 -20.16 3.17
N ASP A 160 7.77 -20.71 3.82
CA ASP A 160 8.99 -19.97 4.15
C ASP A 160 9.70 -19.51 2.88
N GLY A 161 10.14 -18.25 2.86
CA GLY A 161 10.77 -17.62 1.68
C GLY A 161 9.82 -17.29 0.52
N ALA A 162 8.52 -17.58 0.66
CA ALA A 162 7.49 -17.10 -0.27
C ALA A 162 7.35 -15.56 -0.18
N PRO A 163 6.84 -14.91 -1.22
CA PRO A 163 6.46 -13.50 -1.14
C PRO A 163 5.48 -13.27 0.03
N LYS A 164 5.48 -12.06 0.57
CA LYS A 164 4.58 -11.65 1.65
C LYS A 164 3.82 -10.40 1.25
N ILE A 165 2.64 -10.20 1.84
CA ILE A 165 1.99 -8.88 1.84
C ILE A 165 2.90 -7.93 2.63
N ILE A 166 3.21 -6.78 2.05
CA ILE A 166 4.14 -5.81 2.66
C ILE A 166 3.53 -4.41 2.81
N ALA A 167 2.45 -4.14 2.10
CA ALA A 167 1.76 -2.86 2.16
C ALA A 167 0.29 -3.02 1.81
N ARG A 168 -0.48 -2.03 2.24
CA ARG A 168 -1.85 -1.79 1.80
C ARG A 168 -1.94 -0.35 1.31
N LEU A 169 -2.47 -0.18 0.11
CA LEU A 169 -2.63 1.11 -0.55
C LEU A 169 -4.13 1.45 -0.67
N PRO A 170 -4.49 2.75 -0.71
CA PRO A 170 -3.60 3.89 -0.50
C PRO A 170 -3.11 4.00 0.95
N PHE A 171 -1.96 4.64 1.16
CA PHE A 171 -1.43 4.89 2.51
C PHE A 171 -2.26 5.91 3.29
N VAL A 172 -2.88 6.84 2.56
CA VAL A 172 -3.79 7.87 3.07
C VAL A 172 -5.20 7.50 2.66
N GLU A 173 -6.06 7.21 3.64
CA GLU A 173 -7.44 6.84 3.41
C GLU A 173 -8.35 8.05 3.57
N ARG A 174 -9.13 8.34 2.53
CA ARG A 174 -10.14 9.41 2.50
C ARG A 174 -11.19 9.13 1.42
N ALA A 175 -12.39 9.68 1.62
CA ALA A 175 -13.54 9.40 0.75
C ALA A 175 -13.36 9.91 -0.68
N ASP A 176 -12.58 10.96 -0.88
CA ASP A 176 -12.33 11.63 -2.17
C ASP A 176 -10.98 11.24 -2.80
N HIS A 177 -10.36 10.13 -2.37
CA HIS A 177 -9.07 9.72 -2.91
C HIS A 177 -9.21 9.33 -4.40
N PRO A 178 -8.42 9.90 -5.33
CA PRO A 178 -8.60 9.66 -6.78
C PRO A 178 -8.28 8.22 -7.20
N ALA A 179 -7.45 7.52 -6.42
CA ALA A 179 -7.14 6.10 -6.59
C ALA A 179 -7.60 5.30 -5.36
N ALA A 180 -8.91 5.21 -5.15
CA ALA A 180 -9.48 4.70 -3.89
C ALA A 180 -9.52 3.17 -3.77
N LEU A 181 -9.20 2.41 -4.83
CA LEU A 181 -9.26 0.95 -4.78
C LEU A 181 -8.25 0.42 -3.75
N PRO A 182 -8.70 -0.24 -2.67
CA PRO A 182 -7.77 -0.79 -1.71
C PRO A 182 -7.04 -1.98 -2.32
N VAL A 183 -5.71 -1.94 -2.33
CA VAL A 183 -4.87 -3.01 -2.89
C VAL A 183 -3.81 -3.44 -1.90
N PHE A 184 -3.53 -4.75 -1.87
CA PHE A 184 -2.35 -5.29 -1.22
C PHE A 184 -1.17 -5.22 -2.17
N VAL A 185 -0.01 -4.89 -1.62
CA VAL A 185 1.29 -4.99 -2.30
C VAL A 185 1.98 -6.23 -1.78
N VAL A 186 2.32 -7.16 -2.68
CA VAL A 186 3.03 -8.40 -2.38
C VAL A 186 4.44 -8.33 -2.95
N SER A 187 5.44 -8.74 -2.18
CA SER A 187 6.83 -8.79 -2.63
C SER A 187 7.63 -9.86 -1.89
N ARG A 188 8.74 -10.29 -2.49
CA ARG A 188 9.77 -11.05 -1.78
C ARG A 188 10.63 -10.06 -0.99
N VAL A 189 10.33 -9.90 0.30
CA VAL A 189 11.12 -9.10 1.23
C VAL A 189 11.90 -10.00 2.18
N ALA A 190 13.05 -9.52 2.66
CA ALA A 190 13.71 -10.13 3.81
C ALA A 190 12.88 -9.82 5.07
N ASP A 191 12.77 -10.80 5.99
CA ASP A 191 11.89 -10.74 7.17
C ASP A 191 12.08 -9.48 8.04
N SER A 192 13.30 -8.92 8.06
CA SER A 192 13.64 -7.68 8.77
C SER A 192 12.94 -6.42 8.25
N ALA A 193 12.26 -6.48 7.10
CA ALA A 193 11.54 -5.37 6.48
C ALA A 193 10.03 -5.38 6.76
N MET A 194 9.52 -6.39 7.49
CA MET A 194 8.09 -6.49 7.80
C MET A 194 7.65 -5.46 8.84
N VAL A 195 6.49 -4.86 8.60
CA VAL A 195 5.83 -3.92 9.52
C VAL A 195 5.01 -4.72 10.52
N THR A 196 4.84 -4.30 11.76
CA THR A 196 4.09 -5.09 12.76
C THR A 196 2.78 -4.44 13.22
N GLU A 197 2.27 -3.45 12.49
CA GLU A 197 1.03 -2.76 12.89
C GLU A 197 -0.23 -3.56 12.58
N VAL A 198 -0.30 -4.14 11.38
CA VAL A 198 -1.38 -5.03 10.95
C VAL A 198 -0.78 -6.28 10.36
N GLU A 199 -1.00 -7.42 11.00
CA GLU A 199 -0.62 -8.73 10.49
C GLU A 199 -1.68 -9.29 9.57
N MET A 200 -1.26 -9.99 8.53
CA MET A 200 -2.13 -10.68 7.59
C MET A 200 -1.97 -12.18 7.74
N TRP A 201 -3.05 -12.87 8.07
CA TRP A 201 -3.06 -14.30 8.35
C TRP A 201 -3.88 -15.06 7.31
N SER A 202 -3.28 -16.09 6.71
CA SER A 202 -4.03 -17.13 6.01
C SER A 202 -4.61 -18.06 7.06
N VAL A 203 -5.92 -18.29 7.05
CA VAL A 203 -6.60 -19.20 7.98
C VAL A 203 -7.51 -20.14 7.19
N ARG A 204 -7.35 -21.45 7.35
CA ARG A 204 -8.26 -22.44 6.77
C ARG A 204 -9.27 -22.90 7.79
N VAL A 205 -10.54 -22.88 7.43
CA VAL A 205 -11.65 -23.24 8.32
C VAL A 205 -12.58 -24.28 7.71
N SER A 206 -13.33 -24.98 8.55
CA SER A 206 -14.53 -25.75 8.19
C SER A 206 -15.76 -25.17 8.89
N GLY A 207 -16.94 -25.37 8.31
CA GLY A 207 -18.20 -24.82 8.85
C GLY A 207 -18.34 -23.33 8.57
N TRP A 208 -17.73 -22.81 7.49
CA TRP A 208 -17.82 -21.40 7.13
C TRP A 208 -19.22 -21.08 6.61
N ASN A 209 -19.91 -20.16 7.29
CA ASN A 209 -21.26 -19.76 6.94
C ASN A 209 -21.53 -18.28 7.29
N ALA A 210 -22.76 -17.82 7.09
CA ALA A 210 -23.13 -16.43 7.35
C ALA A 210 -23.07 -16.03 8.84
N GLU A 211 -23.23 -16.97 9.76
CA GLU A 211 -23.13 -16.74 11.20
C GLU A 211 -21.67 -16.56 11.62
N THR A 212 -20.78 -17.43 11.16
CA THR A 212 -19.33 -17.31 11.43
C THR A 212 -18.75 -16.02 10.83
N ALA A 213 -19.18 -15.65 9.62
CA ALA A 213 -18.79 -14.38 9.00
C ALA A 213 -19.27 -13.16 9.82
N ARG A 214 -20.50 -13.21 10.35
CA ARG A 214 -21.06 -12.14 11.21
C ARG A 214 -20.31 -12.03 12.54
N ALA A 215 -19.94 -13.15 13.15
CA ALA A 215 -19.19 -13.18 14.40
C ALA A 215 -17.80 -12.54 14.26
N LEU A 216 -17.16 -12.68 13.09
CA LEU A 216 -15.82 -12.14 12.86
C LEU A 216 -15.78 -10.69 12.37
N SER A 217 -16.83 -10.21 11.71
CA SER A 217 -16.89 -8.85 11.14
C SER A 217 -16.48 -7.73 12.11
N PRO A 218 -16.84 -7.76 13.41
CA PRO A 218 -16.40 -6.73 14.36
C PRO A 218 -14.92 -6.84 14.78
N LEU A 219 -14.29 -7.99 14.56
CA LEU A 219 -12.96 -8.32 15.08
C LEU A 219 -11.85 -8.03 14.07
N ALA A 220 -12.13 -8.25 12.78
CA ALA A 220 -11.14 -8.20 11.72
C ALA A 220 -11.77 -7.94 10.34
N GLU A 221 -11.00 -7.33 9.44
CA GLU A 221 -11.35 -7.35 8.01
C GLU A 221 -10.96 -8.71 7.42
N ILE A 222 -11.86 -9.31 6.64
CA ILE A 222 -11.70 -10.68 6.13
C ILE A 222 -12.02 -10.74 4.65
N LEU A 223 -11.13 -11.38 3.88
CA LEU A 223 -11.48 -11.95 2.58
C LEU A 223 -11.69 -13.45 2.75
N ALA A 224 -12.84 -13.94 2.28
CA ALA A 224 -13.17 -15.35 2.33
C ALA A 224 -13.34 -15.90 0.92
N VAL A 225 -12.66 -17.01 0.64
CA VAL A 225 -12.86 -17.81 -0.56
C VAL A 225 -13.35 -19.18 -0.11
N PRO A 226 -14.65 -19.51 -0.29
CA PRO A 226 -15.19 -20.81 0.05
C PRO A 226 -14.47 -21.93 -0.71
N ASP A 227 -14.19 -23.01 0.00
CA ASP A 227 -13.85 -24.28 -0.62
C ASP A 227 -15.14 -24.91 -1.15
N THR A 228 -15.14 -25.38 -2.40
CA THR A 228 -16.34 -25.98 -3.00
C THR A 228 -16.67 -27.34 -2.38
N ALA A 229 -15.77 -27.90 -1.56
CA ALA A 229 -15.99 -29.14 -0.83
C ALA A 229 -15.98 -28.90 0.71
N PHE A 230 -16.95 -29.51 1.41
CA PHE A 230 -16.99 -29.66 2.88
C PHE A 230 -17.15 -28.38 3.72
N ASP A 231 -17.98 -27.44 3.28
CA ASP A 231 -18.28 -26.18 4.00
C ASP A 231 -17.01 -25.44 4.46
N GLY A 232 -15.92 -25.59 3.69
CA GLY A 232 -14.62 -25.03 3.99
C GLY A 232 -14.49 -23.60 3.50
N ALA A 233 -13.52 -22.87 4.03
CA ALA A 233 -13.07 -21.62 3.43
C ALA A 233 -11.58 -21.38 3.70
N ALA A 234 -10.91 -20.76 2.74
CA ALA A 234 -9.67 -20.05 2.97
C ALA A 234 -10.02 -18.60 3.32
N LEU A 235 -9.49 -18.11 4.42
CA LEU A 235 -9.67 -16.75 4.91
C LEU A 235 -8.33 -16.02 4.85
N LEU A 236 -8.35 -14.76 4.43
CA LEU A 236 -7.28 -13.80 4.66
C LEU A 236 -7.78 -12.81 5.70
N VAL A 237 -7.12 -12.78 6.86
CA VAL A 237 -7.60 -12.08 8.05
C VAL A 237 -6.60 -10.99 8.43
N SER A 238 -7.07 -9.77 8.66
CA SER A 238 -6.26 -8.68 9.22
C SER A 238 -6.33 -8.69 10.75
N VAL A 239 -5.16 -8.65 11.40
CA VAL A 239 -5.04 -8.62 12.87
C VAL A 239 -4.29 -7.36 13.26
N ALA A 240 -4.97 -6.46 13.98
CA ALA A 240 -4.41 -5.16 14.37
C ALA A 240 -4.75 -4.81 15.83
N GLY A 241 -3.90 -3.98 16.44
CA GLY A 241 -4.19 -3.33 17.73
C GLY A 241 -4.45 -4.30 18.88
N SER A 242 -5.67 -4.27 19.44
CA SER A 242 -6.09 -5.07 20.60
C SER A 242 -6.67 -6.45 20.24
N THR A 243 -6.82 -6.75 18.95
CA THR A 243 -7.23 -8.06 18.45
C THR A 243 -6.01 -8.96 18.28
N SER A 244 -6.16 -10.25 18.56
CA SER A 244 -5.13 -11.26 18.33
C SER A 244 -5.69 -12.41 17.49
N LEU A 245 -4.81 -13.17 16.84
CA LEU A 245 -5.22 -14.36 16.11
C LEU A 245 -5.99 -15.34 17.00
N GLU A 246 -5.61 -15.48 18.27
CA GLU A 246 -6.31 -16.34 19.23
C GLU A 246 -7.75 -15.88 19.50
N LYS A 247 -8.01 -14.57 19.62
CA LYS A 247 -9.38 -14.07 19.76
C LYS A 247 -10.25 -14.41 18.54
N ILE A 248 -9.67 -14.30 17.34
CA ILE A 248 -10.35 -14.64 16.09
C ILE A 248 -10.63 -16.15 16.04
N ARG A 249 -9.66 -16.96 16.45
CA ARG A 249 -9.81 -18.42 16.56
C ARG A 249 -10.92 -18.81 17.53
N SER A 250 -10.97 -18.19 18.71
CA SER A 250 -12.04 -18.41 19.68
C SER A 250 -13.41 -18.04 19.11
N ALA A 251 -13.54 -16.87 18.47
CA ALA A 251 -14.79 -16.43 17.87
C ALA A 251 -15.27 -17.36 16.73
N LEU A 252 -14.35 -17.90 15.92
CA LEU A 252 -14.65 -18.93 14.92
C LEU A 252 -15.24 -20.19 15.58
N ILE A 253 -14.61 -20.68 16.65
CA ILE A 253 -15.04 -21.88 17.36
C ILE A 253 -16.39 -21.69 18.06
N GLU A 254 -16.59 -20.56 18.72
CA GLU A 254 -17.86 -20.21 19.37
C GLU A 254 -19.01 -20.11 18.37
N ALA A 255 -18.74 -19.65 17.15
CA ALA A 255 -19.71 -19.60 16.06
C ALA A 255 -19.89 -20.94 15.31
N GLY A 256 -19.26 -22.03 15.78
CA GLY A 256 -19.44 -23.38 15.24
C GLY A 256 -18.49 -23.76 14.09
N ALA A 257 -17.51 -22.92 13.74
CA ALA A 257 -16.47 -23.28 12.79
C ALA A 257 -15.29 -24.00 13.46
N SER A 258 -14.49 -24.72 12.69
CA SER A 258 -13.20 -25.27 13.13
C SER A 258 -12.05 -24.64 12.35
N VAL A 259 -10.94 -24.34 13.03
CA VAL A 259 -9.70 -23.85 12.38
C VAL A 259 -8.78 -25.03 12.08
N ARG A 260 -8.50 -25.28 10.81
CA ARG A 260 -7.64 -26.36 10.32
C ARG A 260 -6.16 -25.98 10.34
N SER A 261 -5.85 -24.75 9.92
CA SER A 261 -4.48 -24.22 9.90
C SER A 261 -4.47 -22.70 9.88
N SER A 262 -3.35 -22.11 10.29
CA SER A 262 -3.07 -20.68 10.15
C SER A 262 -1.61 -20.45 9.79
N ALA A 263 -1.34 -19.41 9.00
CA ALA A 263 0.01 -19.00 8.61
C ALA A 263 0.10 -17.49 8.42
N LEU A 264 1.21 -16.89 8.87
CA LEU A 264 1.49 -15.47 8.65
C LEU A 264 1.92 -15.26 7.19
N VAL A 265 1.11 -14.51 6.44
CA VAL A 265 1.31 -14.26 5.01
C VAL A 265 1.79 -12.83 4.72
N GLY A 266 2.05 -12.06 5.76
CA GLY A 266 2.67 -10.74 5.68
C GLY A 266 2.05 -9.76 6.64
N SER A 267 2.27 -8.48 6.37
CA SER A 267 1.82 -7.39 7.21
C SER A 267 1.87 -6.05 6.49
N HIS A 268 1.22 -5.04 7.06
CA HIS A 268 1.29 -3.68 6.54
C HIS A 268 1.15 -2.63 7.65
N ALA A 269 1.50 -1.38 7.32
CA ALA A 269 1.24 -0.23 8.19
C ALA A 269 -0.27 0.07 8.25
N THR A 270 -0.73 0.62 9.38
CA THR A 270 -2.11 1.12 9.51
C THR A 270 -2.30 2.29 8.56
N ARG A 271 -3.38 2.27 7.79
CA ARG A 271 -3.77 3.37 6.90
C ARG A 271 -4.00 4.64 7.72
N TYR A 272 -3.53 5.78 7.22
CA TYR A 272 -3.80 7.05 7.86
C TYR A 272 -5.12 7.62 7.34
N THR A 273 -6.17 7.58 8.17
CA THR A 273 -7.47 8.15 7.82
C THR A 273 -7.47 9.66 8.02
N VAL A 274 -7.79 10.41 6.96
CA VAL A 274 -7.96 11.86 7.06
C VAL A 274 -9.37 12.16 7.59
N PRO A 275 -9.51 12.93 8.69
CA PRO A 275 -10.82 13.33 9.18
C PRO A 275 -11.60 14.13 8.12
N PRO A 276 -12.94 14.04 8.06
CA PRO A 276 -13.77 14.73 7.07
C PRO A 276 -13.59 16.26 7.04
N ASN A 277 -13.14 16.83 8.16
CA ASN A 277 -12.79 18.24 8.26
C ASN A 277 -11.27 18.35 8.21
N GLY A 278 -10.72 18.74 7.07
CA GLY A 278 -9.29 19.06 6.86
C GLY A 278 -8.78 20.25 7.69
N ALA A 279 -9.30 20.48 8.88
CA ALA A 279 -8.78 21.43 9.84
C ALA A 279 -7.53 20.83 10.48
N ALA A 280 -6.36 21.23 9.98
CA ALA A 280 -5.18 21.32 10.83
C ALA A 280 -5.62 22.00 12.14
N LYS A 281 -5.40 21.33 13.28
CA LYS A 281 -5.45 22.04 14.56
C LYS A 281 -4.43 23.18 14.45
N SER A 282 -4.95 24.40 14.60
CA SER A 282 -4.22 25.67 14.65
C SER A 282 -3.00 25.60 15.56
#